data_AF-A0A382F2Z8-F1
#
_entry.id   AF-A0A382F2Z8-F1
#
_cell.length_a   1.000
_cell.length_b   1.000
_cell.length_c   1.000
_cell.angle_alpha   90.00
_cell.angle_beta   90.00
_cell.angle_gamma   90.00
#
_symmetry.space_group_name_H-M   'P 1'
#
loop_
_entity.id
_entity.type
_entity.pdbx_description
1 polymer ?
#
loop_
_entity_poly.entity_id
_entity_poly.type
_entity_poly.pdbx_seq_one_letter_code
_entity_poly.pdbx_strand_id
1 'polypeptide(L)'
;MSLQKPLQLIYHPASSASMRVTLYLRCRGIAPGTVELVSTGLKSDHRGILVFTLPDNHPETRRLGTNDLTALNPEGRVPILLLPNGRKMTQSGPIIDLIESTLAPDNDMTMLPTDLWRRAEVQRIMWIIAADTQPYQN
;
A
#
# COMPACT_ATOMS: atom_id res chain seq x y z
N MET A 1 11.01 25.62 -8.34
CA MET A 1 11.07 24.23 -7.86
C MET A 1 9.65 23.70 -7.80
N SER A 2 9.28 22.73 -8.63
CA SER A 2 8.00 22.03 -8.49
C SER A 2 8.04 21.27 -7.18
N LEU A 3 7.16 21.59 -6.22
CA LEU A 3 6.94 20.75 -5.04
C LEU A 3 6.54 19.36 -5.55
N GLN A 4 7.47 18.41 -5.52
CA GLN A 4 7.20 17.04 -5.91
C GLN A 4 6.19 16.51 -4.89
N LYS A 5 4.98 16.16 -5.34
CA LYS A 5 3.96 15.62 -4.44
C LYS A 5 4.54 14.40 -3.71
N PRO A 6 4.29 14.24 -2.40
CA PRO A 6 4.73 13.05 -1.69
C PRO A 6 4.02 11.81 -2.27
N LEU A 7 4.62 10.64 -2.07
CA LEU A 7 3.94 9.36 -2.29
C LEU A 7 2.76 9.28 -1.32
N GLN A 8 1.64 8.71 -1.73
CA GLN A 8 0.49 8.52 -0.84
C GLN A 8 0.14 7.04 -0.74
N LEU A 9 0.06 6.52 0.48
CA LEU A 9 -0.41 5.16 0.73
C LEU A 9 -1.84 5.23 1.25
N ILE A 10 -2.80 4.90 0.39
CA ILE A 10 -4.19 4.67 0.78
C ILE A 10 -4.25 3.32 1.47
N TYR A 11 -4.67 3.30 2.74
CA TYR A 11 -4.60 2.12 3.59
C TYR A 11 -5.79 2.05 4.55
N HIS A 12 -6.01 0.88 5.16
CA HIS A 12 -6.94 0.74 6.28
C HIS A 12 -6.28 -0.01 7.45
N PRO A 13 -6.44 0.43 8.71
CA PRO A 13 -5.83 -0.25 9.88
C PRO A 13 -6.25 -1.72 10.03
N ALA A 14 -7.48 -2.07 9.65
CA ALA A 14 -7.98 -3.44 9.71
C ALA A 14 -7.52 -4.35 8.56
N SER A 15 -6.78 -3.83 7.56
CA SER A 15 -6.27 -4.62 6.43
C SER A 15 -4.87 -5.14 6.75
N SER A 16 -4.72 -6.46 6.81
CA SER A 16 -3.40 -7.12 6.97
C SER A 16 -2.44 -6.77 5.83
N ALA A 17 -2.94 -6.60 4.61
CA ALA A 17 -2.15 -6.13 3.46
C ALA A 17 -1.64 -4.70 3.64
N SER A 18 -2.48 -3.82 4.21
CA SER A 18 -2.08 -2.44 4.56
C SER A 18 -1.04 -2.43 5.66
N MET A 19 -1.25 -3.25 6.71
CA MET A 19 -0.32 -3.38 7.82
C MET A 19 1.08 -3.85 7.37
N ARG A 20 1.17 -4.76 6.39
CA ARG A 20 2.46 -5.19 5.83
C ARG A 20 3.29 -4.00 5.34
N VAL A 21 2.68 -3.08 4.60
CA VAL A 21 3.37 -1.90 4.05
C VAL A 21 3.68 -0.88 5.15
N THR A 22 2.74 -0.60 6.06
CA THR A 22 2.97 0.40 7.12
C THR A 22 4.01 -0.07 8.14
N LEU A 23 4.06 -1.37 8.47
CA LEU A 23 5.13 -1.96 9.27
C LEU A 23 6.47 -1.87 8.54
N TYR A 24 6.49 -2.20 7.25
CA TYR A 24 7.71 -2.14 6.45
C TYR A 24 8.30 -0.72 6.42
N LEU A 25 7.48 0.32 6.17
CA LEU A 25 7.90 1.72 6.22
C LEU A 25 8.55 2.09 7.57
N ARG A 26 7.94 1.65 8.68
CA ARG A 26 8.47 1.91 10.03
C ARG A 26 9.76 1.15 10.31
N CYS A 27 9.79 -0.15 10.05
CA CYS A 27 10.97 -0.99 10.30
C CYS A 27 12.17 -0.56 9.46
N ARG A 28 11.92 -0.10 8.23
CA ARG A 28 12.95 0.43 7.35
C ARG A 28 13.46 1.83 7.74
N GLY A 29 12.76 2.54 8.63
CA GLY A 29 13.17 3.89 9.03
C GLY A 29 12.93 4.94 7.94
N ILE A 30 11.87 4.80 7.15
CA ILE A 30 11.49 5.83 6.18
C ILE A 30 11.03 7.10 6.91
N ALA A 31 11.64 8.23 6.58
CA ALA A 31 11.37 9.51 7.22
C ALA A 31 9.87 9.89 7.14
N PRO A 32 9.27 10.41 8.23
CA PRO A 32 7.90 10.92 8.21
C PRO A 32 7.69 11.95 7.09
N GLY A 33 6.57 11.83 6.37
CA GLY A 33 6.25 12.72 5.25
C GLY A 33 6.80 12.28 3.88
N THR A 34 7.71 11.30 3.83
CA THR A 34 8.15 10.70 2.55
C THR A 34 7.00 9.95 1.87
N VAL A 35 6.21 9.24 2.68
CA VAL A 35 4.96 8.59 2.28
C VAL A 35 3.85 9.11 3.20
N GLU A 36 2.89 9.81 2.62
CA GLU A 36 1.68 10.26 3.30
C GLU A 36 0.73 9.07 3.49
N LEU A 37 0.35 8.80 4.73
CA LEU A 37 -0.59 7.73 5.06
C LEU A 37 -2.02 8.28 5.02
N VAL A 38 -2.86 7.72 4.15
CA VAL A 38 -4.24 8.17 3.93
C VAL A 38 -5.20 7.04 4.32
N SER A 39 -5.90 7.18 5.44
CA SER A 39 -6.84 6.14 5.89
C SER A 39 -8.13 6.16 5.07
N THR A 40 -8.55 4.99 4.57
CA THR A 40 -9.86 4.81 3.95
C THR A 40 -11.00 4.83 4.96
N GLY A 41 -12.22 4.96 4.45
CA GLY A 41 -13.43 4.62 5.18
C GLY A 41 -13.85 3.16 4.96
N LEU A 42 -14.99 2.79 5.55
CA LEU A 42 -15.61 1.47 5.44
C LEU A 42 -17.12 1.63 5.37
N LYS A 43 -17.78 0.91 4.45
CA LYS A 43 -19.25 0.85 4.34
C LYS A 43 -19.72 -0.56 4.03
N SER A 44 -20.99 -0.85 4.23
CA SER A 44 -21.62 -2.07 3.71
C SER A 44 -22.11 -1.85 2.27
N ASP A 45 -21.87 -2.81 1.39
CA ASP A 45 -22.47 -2.84 0.07
C ASP A 45 -23.95 -3.30 0.13
N HIS A 46 -24.61 -3.40 -1.02
CA HIS A 46 -26.02 -3.82 -1.12
C HIS A 46 -26.29 -5.25 -0.60
N ARG A 47 -25.25 -6.06 -0.40
CA ARG A 47 -25.33 -7.42 0.17
C ARG A 47 -25.01 -7.44 1.66
N GLY A 48 -24.72 -6.29 2.26
CA GLY A 48 -24.28 -6.17 3.65
C GLY A 48 -22.80 -6.46 3.86
N ILE A 49 -22.01 -6.65 2.80
CA ILE A 49 -20.57 -6.97 2.89
C ILE A 49 -19.78 -5.68 3.09
N LEU A 50 -18.84 -5.69 4.05
CA LEU A 50 -17.96 -4.56 4.30
C LEU A 50 -17.01 -4.34 3.12
N VAL A 51 -16.96 -3.11 2.61
CA VAL A 51 -16.09 -2.66 1.53
C VAL A 51 -15.40 -1.36 1.90
N PHE A 52 -14.15 -1.21 1.46
CA PHE A 52 -13.38 0.02 1.68
C PHE A 52 -13.86 1.15 0.78
N THR A 53 -13.74 2.40 1.25
CA THR A 53 -14.08 3.61 0.48
C THR A 53 -12.90 4.57 0.42
N LEU A 54 -12.83 5.35 -0.65
CA LEU A 54 -11.94 6.50 -0.66
C LEU A 54 -12.37 7.52 0.42
N PRO A 55 -11.42 8.26 1.01
CA PRO A 55 -11.76 9.35 1.93
C PRO A 55 -12.48 10.47 1.19
N ASP A 56 -13.56 11.04 1.76
CA ASP A 56 -14.41 12.01 1.07
C ASP A 56 -13.65 13.27 0.59
N ASN A 57 -12.68 13.74 1.38
CA ASN A 57 -11.90 14.95 1.07
C ASN A 57 -10.66 14.68 0.18
N HIS A 58 -10.44 13.43 -0.25
CA HIS A 58 -9.27 13.07 -1.04
C HIS A 58 -9.36 13.63 -2.48
N PRO A 59 -8.23 14.08 -3.09
CA PRO A 59 -8.23 14.55 -4.48
C PRO A 59 -8.79 13.52 -5.48
N GLU A 60 -8.49 12.23 -5.29
CA GLU A 60 -9.01 11.17 -6.16
C GLU A 60 -10.53 11.01 -6.05
N THR A 61 -11.11 11.15 -4.85
CA THR A 61 -12.56 11.11 -4.66
C THR A 61 -13.26 12.22 -5.44
N ARG A 62 -12.71 13.43 -5.37
CA ARG A 62 -13.22 14.59 -6.14
C ARG A 62 -13.06 14.39 -7.65
N ARG A 63 -11.91 13.87 -8.09
CA ARG A 63 -11.62 13.60 -9.51
C ARG A 63 -12.55 12.54 -10.09
N LEU A 64 -12.85 11.49 -9.32
CA LEU A 64 -13.70 10.38 -9.74
C LEU A 64 -15.20 10.70 -9.59
N GLY A 65 -15.56 11.69 -8.78
CA GLY A 65 -16.96 12.00 -8.45
C GLY A 65 -17.65 10.93 -7.60
N THR A 66 -16.88 10.02 -7.00
CA THR A 66 -17.37 8.92 -6.16
C THR A 66 -16.32 8.53 -5.13
N ASN A 67 -16.77 8.06 -3.97
CA ASN A 67 -15.91 7.48 -2.94
C ASN A 67 -15.82 5.94 -3.03
N ASP A 68 -16.39 5.34 -4.08
CA ASP A 68 -16.22 3.92 -4.34
C ASP A 68 -14.74 3.61 -4.67
N LEU A 69 -14.12 2.78 -3.84
CA LEU A 69 -12.72 2.40 -4.05
C LEU A 69 -12.53 1.65 -5.36
N THR A 70 -13.55 0.95 -5.86
CA THR A 70 -13.47 0.20 -7.13
C THR A 70 -13.24 1.11 -8.33
N ALA A 71 -13.66 2.37 -8.26
CA ALA A 71 -13.37 3.38 -9.27
C ALA A 71 -11.87 3.74 -9.34
N LEU A 72 -11.15 3.61 -8.21
CA LEU A 72 -9.70 3.80 -8.16
C LEU A 72 -8.93 2.49 -8.32
N ASN A 73 -9.38 1.37 -7.77
CA ASN A 73 -8.75 0.06 -7.89
C ASN A 73 -9.83 -0.99 -8.13
N PRO A 74 -9.96 -1.57 -9.33
CA PRO A 74 -11.03 -2.52 -9.65
C PRO A 74 -11.14 -3.72 -8.70
N GLU A 75 -10.06 -4.10 -8.01
CA GLU A 75 -10.09 -5.15 -6.99
C GLU A 75 -10.86 -4.75 -5.73
N GLY A 76 -11.13 -3.46 -5.52
CA GLY A 76 -11.80 -2.92 -4.33
C GLY A 76 -10.98 -3.08 -3.04
N ARG A 77 -9.67 -3.28 -3.15
CA ARG A 77 -8.77 -3.63 -2.04
C ARG A 77 -7.75 -2.53 -1.75
N VAL A 78 -7.27 -2.53 -0.51
CA VAL A 78 -6.15 -1.72 0.00
C VAL A 78 -5.01 -2.66 0.43
N PRO A 79 -3.74 -2.22 0.36
CA PRO A 79 -3.26 -0.85 0.15
C PRO A 79 -3.16 -0.42 -1.32
N ILE A 80 -3.18 0.88 -1.57
CA ILE A 80 -2.89 1.49 -2.87
C ILE A 80 -1.82 2.57 -2.68
N LEU A 81 -0.65 2.40 -3.31
CA LEU A 81 0.38 3.42 -3.36
C LEU A 81 0.17 4.29 -4.60
N LEU A 82 -0.08 5.58 -4.40
CA LEU A 82 -0.14 6.59 -5.45
C LEU A 82 1.24 7.25 -5.63
N LEU A 83 1.70 7.29 -6.88
CA LEU A 83 2.96 7.90 -7.26
C LEU A 83 2.75 9.35 -7.73
N PRO A 84 3.76 10.22 -7.61
CA PRO A 84 3.62 11.64 -7.96
C PRO A 84 3.28 11.90 -9.44
N ASN A 85 3.60 10.96 -10.32
CA ASN A 85 3.31 11.01 -11.76
C ASN A 85 1.89 10.48 -12.12
N GLY A 86 1.03 10.22 -11.14
CA GLY A 86 -0.33 9.72 -11.35
C GLY A 86 -0.43 8.20 -11.56
N ARG A 87 0.68 7.46 -11.52
CA ARG A 87 0.66 6.00 -11.49
C ARG A 87 0.22 5.50 -10.11
N LYS A 88 -0.22 4.24 -10.04
CA LYS A 88 -0.58 3.56 -8.79
C LYS A 88 -0.05 2.13 -8.75
N MET A 89 0.15 1.60 -7.54
CA MET A 89 0.48 0.19 -7.27
C MET A 89 -0.49 -0.35 -6.20
N THR A 90 -1.01 -1.56 -6.36
CA THR A 90 -2.16 -2.07 -5.58
C THR A 90 -1.88 -3.37 -4.81
N GLN A 91 -0.70 -3.96 -4.99
CA GLN A 91 -0.30 -5.22 -4.34
C GLN A 91 0.79 -4.94 -3.31
N SER A 92 0.61 -5.39 -2.06
CA SER A 92 1.51 -5.00 -0.96
C SER A 92 2.96 -5.49 -1.14
N GLY A 93 3.18 -6.67 -1.73
CA GLY A 93 4.52 -7.16 -2.06
C GLY A 93 5.25 -6.26 -3.06
N PRO A 94 4.70 -6.03 -4.26
CA PRO A 94 5.25 -5.06 -5.23
C PRO A 94 5.39 -3.63 -4.70
N ILE A 95 4.50 -3.17 -3.81
CA ILE A 95 4.66 -1.88 -3.13
C ILE A 95 5.92 -1.87 -2.27
N ILE A 96 6.14 -2.93 -1.48
CA ILE A 96 7.34 -3.10 -0.65
C ILE A 96 8.59 -3.14 -1.53
N ASP A 97 8.60 -3.91 -2.61
CA ASP A 97 9.75 -4.00 -3.53
C ASP A 97 10.06 -2.65 -4.17
N LEU A 98 9.03 -1.89 -4.55
CA LEU A 98 9.19 -0.55 -5.09
C LEU A 98 9.77 0.41 -4.05
N ILE A 99 9.26 0.38 -2.81
CA ILE A 99 9.80 1.16 -1.70
C ILE A 99 11.27 0.78 -1.48
N GLU A 100 11.58 -0.52 -1.36
CA GLU A 100 12.96 -1.05 -1.19
C GLU A 100 13.90 -0.48 -2.24
N SER A 101 13.45 -0.46 -3.50
CA SER A 101 14.30 -0.09 -4.63
C SER A 101 14.44 1.41 -4.85
N THR A 102 13.53 2.24 -4.32
CA THR A 102 13.43 3.67 -4.71
C THR A 102 13.55 4.65 -3.57
N LEU A 103 13.20 4.25 -2.35
CA LEU A 103 13.29 5.13 -1.18
C LEU A 103 14.54 4.80 -0.38
N ALA A 104 15.39 5.81 -0.16
CA ALA A 104 16.51 5.71 0.75
C ALA A 104 16.01 5.90 2.18
N PRO A 105 16.30 4.96 3.10
CA PRO A 105 16.11 5.18 4.53
C PRO A 105 17.09 6.24 5.07
N ASP A 106 16.75 6.87 6.22
CA ASP A 106 17.62 7.88 6.86
C ASP A 106 18.92 7.27 7.42
N ASN A 107 18.87 5.98 7.73
CA ASN A 107 19.99 5.13 8.10
C ASN A 107 20.13 4.05 7.04
N ASP A 108 21.33 3.51 6.76
CA ASP A 108 21.58 2.53 5.67
C ASP A 108 20.95 1.13 5.89
N MET A 109 19.69 1.09 6.35
CA MET A 109 18.93 -0.09 6.71
C MET A 109 18.20 -0.67 5.49
N THR A 110 18.88 -1.58 4.81
CA THR A 110 18.24 -2.47 3.85
C THR A 110 17.49 -3.58 4.59
N MET A 111 16.23 -3.84 4.22
CA MET A 111 15.41 -4.88 4.87
C MET A 111 15.48 -6.22 4.15
N LEU A 112 15.83 -6.25 2.86
CA LEU A 112 15.99 -7.47 2.08
C LEU A 112 17.46 -7.87 1.91
N PRO A 113 17.81 -9.16 2.04
CA PRO A 113 19.17 -9.63 1.78
C PRO A 113 19.65 -9.25 0.38
N THR A 114 20.92 -8.92 0.22
CA THR A 114 21.56 -8.70 -1.09
C THR A 114 21.88 -10.01 -1.81
N ASP A 115 22.15 -11.08 -1.05
CA ASP A 115 22.30 -12.43 -1.58
C ASP A 115 20.99 -12.91 -2.23
N LEU A 116 21.08 -13.32 -3.50
CA LEU A 116 19.91 -13.65 -4.31
C LEU A 116 19.16 -14.88 -3.80
N TRP A 117 19.88 -15.88 -3.28
CA TRP A 117 19.27 -17.08 -2.72
C TRP A 117 18.46 -16.75 -1.46
N ARG A 118 19.06 -16.02 -0.51
CA ARG A 118 18.35 -15.56 0.70
C ARG A 118 17.18 -14.64 0.38
N ARG A 119 17.31 -13.78 -0.63
CA ARG A 119 16.20 -12.93 -1.09
C ARG A 119 15.04 -13.78 -1.64
N ALA A 120 15.34 -14.82 -2.42
CA ALA A 120 14.32 -15.76 -2.91
C ALA A 120 13.64 -16.50 -1.75
N GLU A 121 14.38 -16.89 -0.71
CA GLU A 121 13.79 -17.51 0.50
C GLU A 121 12.84 -16.57 1.26
N VAL A 122 13.19 -15.28 1.38
CA VAL A 122 12.28 -14.27 1.94
C VAL A 122 11.02 -14.15 1.09
N GLN A 123 11.18 -14.04 -0.23
CA GLN A 123 10.06 -13.95 -1.17
C GLN A 123 9.16 -15.18 -1.12
N ARG A 124 9.72 -16.38 -0.98
CA ARG A 124 8.97 -17.63 -0.81
C ARG A 124 8.00 -17.54 0.37
N ILE A 125 8.47 -17.06 1.52
CA ILE A 125 7.63 -16.86 2.72
C ILE A 125 6.57 -15.78 2.46
N MET A 126 6.97 -14.67 1.84
CA MET A 126 6.03 -13.58 1.51
C MET A 126 4.90 -14.07 0.60
N TRP A 127 5.19 -14.92 -0.39
CA TRP A 127 4.19 -15.46 -1.31
C TRP A 127 3.25 -16.47 -0.65
N ILE A 128 3.74 -17.33 0.26
CA ILE A 128 2.86 -18.23 1.04
C ILE A 128 1.80 -17.40 1.79
N ILE A 129 2.20 -16.28 2.40
CA ILE A 129 1.26 -15.40 3.11
C ILE A 129 0.37 -14.63 2.12
N ALA A 130 0.96 -14.04 1.08
CA ALA A 130 0.27 -13.11 0.18
C ALA A 130 -0.68 -13.79 -0.81
N ALA A 131 -0.35 -15.00 -1.26
CA ALA A 131 -1.10 -15.75 -2.27
C ALA A 131 -1.93 -16.89 -1.65
N ASP A 132 -1.34 -17.66 -0.72
CA ASP A 132 -1.97 -18.91 -0.28
C ASP A 132 -2.75 -18.76 1.04
N THR A 133 -2.53 -17.68 1.79
CA THR A 133 -3.17 -17.47 3.10
C THR A 133 -4.12 -16.28 3.10
N GLN A 134 -3.59 -15.07 2.90
CA GLN A 134 -4.34 -13.83 3.05
C GLN A 134 -5.56 -13.73 2.13
N PRO A 135 -5.55 -14.21 0.87
CA PRO A 135 -6.72 -14.11 0.00
C PRO A 135 -7.94 -14.92 0.48
N TYR A 136 -7.72 -15.95 1.31
CA TYR A 136 -8.78 -16.84 1.79
C TYR A 136 -9.23 -16.55 3.24
N GLN A 137 -8.44 -15.78 4.00
CA GLN A 137 -8.67 -15.53 5.43
C GLN A 137 -9.04 -14.08 5.77
N ASN A 138 -9.30 -13.23 4.77
CA ASN A 138 -9.36 -11.78 4.93
C ASN A 138 -10.69 -11.16 4.51
#